data_AF-V4S3M5-F1
#
_entry.id   AF-V4S3M5-F1
#
_cell.length_a   1.000
_cell.length_b   1.000
_cell.length_c   1.000
_cell.angle_alpha   90.00
_cell.angle_beta   90.00
_cell.angle_gamma   90.00
#
_symmetry.space_group_name_H-M   'P 1'
#
loop_
_entity.id
_entity.type
_entity.pdbx_description
1 polymer ?
#
loop_
_entity_poly.entity_id
_entity_poly.type
_entity_poly.pdbx_seq_one_letter_code
_entity_poly.pdbx_strand_id
1 'polypeptide(L)'
;MENFVYSAGLCFLSNEMPRYVVNQVLAGNYDCPRKVLRFLTDLHAAFRMLNLRNDFLRKKFDSLKYDLKRVEEVYYDMKIRHLANGDSAEDNGTQGQS
;
A
#
# COMPACT_ATOMS: atom_id res chain seq x y z
N MET A 1 12.60 -3.17 23.94
CA MET A 1 11.44 -4.06 23.71
C MET A 1 10.31 -3.31 22.99
N GLU A 2 10.04 -2.05 23.32
CA GLU A 2 9.00 -1.20 22.67
C GLU A 2 9.13 -1.07 21.15
N ASN A 3 10.34 -0.85 20.61
CA ASN A 3 10.53 -0.69 19.15
C ASN A 3 10.13 -1.93 18.33
N PHE A 4 10.22 -3.12 18.93
CA PHE A 4 9.77 -4.35 18.31
C PHE A 4 8.24 -4.42 18.25
N VAL A 5 7.56 -4.04 19.34
CA VAL A 5 6.09 -4.04 19.42
C VAL A 5 5.49 -3.04 18.44
N TYR A 6 6.10 -1.86 18.30
CA TYR A 6 5.66 -0.85 17.33
C TYR A 6 5.79 -1.35 15.88
N SER A 7 6.95 -1.92 15.53
CA SER A 7 7.22 -2.43 14.18
C SER A 7 6.32 -3.61 13.83
N ALA A 8 6.12 -4.53 14.78
CA ALA A 8 5.21 -5.66 14.62
C ALA A 8 3.76 -5.20 14.46
N GLY A 9 3.30 -4.25 15.27
CA GLY A 9 1.96 -3.67 15.17
C GLY A 9 1.72 -3.02 13.80
N LEU A 10 2.71 -2.33 13.25
CA LEU A 10 2.64 -1.70 11.94
C LEU A 10 2.56 -2.74 10.80
N CYS A 11 3.26 -3.87 10.94
CA CYS A 11 3.11 -5.00 10.01
C CYS A 11 1.70 -5.61 10.07
N PHE A 12 1.13 -5.78 11.27
CA PHE A 12 -0.24 -6.29 11.41
C PHE A 12 -1.28 -5.34 10.81
N LEU A 13 -1.12 -4.03 11.01
CA LEU A 13 -1.97 -3.03 10.38
C LEU A 13 -1.96 -3.13 8.86
N SER A 14 -0.78 -3.35 8.27
CA SER A 14 -0.62 -3.47 6.81
C SER A 14 -1.36 -4.66 6.22
N ASN A 15 -1.49 -5.76 6.96
CA ASN A 15 -2.24 -6.95 6.52
C ASN A 15 -3.76 -6.71 6.45
N GLU A 16 -4.29 -5.73 7.20
CA GLU A 16 -5.72 -5.38 7.16
C GLU A 16 -6.03 -4.28 6.14
N MET A 17 -5.02 -3.57 5.63
CA MET A 17 -5.18 -2.50 4.63
C MET A 17 -5.89 -2.95 3.34
N PRO A 18 -5.60 -4.11 2.73
CA PRO A 18 -6.31 -4.56 1.54
C PRO A 18 -7.81 -4.75 1.77
N ARG A 19 -8.22 -5.25 2.93
CA ARG A 19 -9.64 -5.41 3.28
C ARG A 19 -10.31 -4.06 3.49
N TYR A 20 -9.63 -3.14 4.18
CA TYR A 20 -10.13 -1.78 4.39
C TYR A 20 -10.34 -1.04 3.06
N VAL A 21 -9.38 -1.14 2.13
CA VAL A 21 -9.48 -0.54 0.79
C VAL A 21 -10.70 -1.08 0.04
N VAL A 22 -10.88 -2.39 -0.04
CA VAL A 22 -12.05 -2.98 -0.73
C VAL A 22 -13.36 -2.50 -0.11
N ASN A 23 -13.46 -2.49 1.22
CA ASN A 23 -14.68 -2.04 1.91
C ASN A 23 -14.99 -0.56 1.62
N GLN A 24 -13.98 0.30 1.55
CA GLN A 24 -14.17 1.71 1.24
C GLN A 24 -14.57 1.95 -0.22
N VAL A 25 -14.03 1.16 -1.15
CA VAL A 25 -14.44 1.20 -2.56
C VAL A 25 -15.89 0.78 -2.72
N LEU A 26 -16.32 -0.27 -2.00
CA LEU A 26 -17.72 -0.70 -1.98
C LEU A 26 -18.65 0.35 -1.34
N ALA A 27 -18.15 1.13 -0.38
CA ALA A 27 -18.87 2.25 0.22
C ALA A 27 -18.90 3.52 -0.67
N GLY A 28 -18.27 3.49 -1.85
CA GLY A 28 -18.22 4.62 -2.79
C GLY A 28 -17.16 5.68 -2.48
N ASN A 29 -16.24 5.42 -1.54
CA ASN A 29 -15.13 6.31 -1.23
C ASN A 29 -13.89 5.94 -2.05
N TYR A 30 -13.66 6.67 -3.14
CA TYR A 30 -12.61 6.36 -4.11
C TYR A 30 -11.27 7.08 -3.87
N ASP A 31 -11.20 7.99 -2.88
CA ASP A 31 -9.94 8.64 -2.46
C ASP A 31 -9.09 7.76 -1.56
N CYS A 32 -9.75 6.87 -0.81
CA CYS A 32 -9.12 6.01 0.18
C CYS A 32 -8.03 5.09 -0.42
N PRO A 33 -8.26 4.39 -1.54
CA PRO A 33 -7.27 3.50 -2.15
C PRO A 33 -5.97 4.22 -2.53
N ARG A 34 -6.07 5.44 -3.09
CA ARG A 34 -4.89 6.26 -3.44
C ARG A 34 -4.06 6.59 -2.20
N LYS A 35 -4.70 6.99 -1.10
CA LYS A 35 -4.03 7.32 0.17
C LYS A 35 -3.35 6.10 0.79
N VAL A 36 -4.03 4.96 0.81
CA VAL A 36 -3.50 3.70 1.36
C VAL A 36 -2.34 3.18 0.52
N LEU A 37 -2.45 3.25 -0.82
CA LEU A 37 -1.37 2.83 -1.72
C LEU A 37 -0.10 3.65 -1.50
N ARG A 38 -0.22 4.97 -1.35
CA ARG A 38 0.93 5.84 -1.02
C ARG A 38 1.55 5.46 0.32
N PHE A 39 0.72 5.31 1.36
CA PHE A 39 1.19 4.91 2.69
C PHE A 39 1.93 3.56 2.69
N LEU A 40 1.39 2.53 2.04
CA LEU A 40 2.03 1.22 1.97
C LEU A 40 3.35 1.27 1.18
N THR A 41 3.43 2.12 0.16
CA THR A 41 4.67 2.32 -0.62
C THR A 41 5.75 2.98 0.24
N ASP A 42 5.40 4.05 0.95
CA ASP A 42 6.32 4.75 1.87
C ASP A 42 6.79 3.81 2.99
N LEU A 43 5.87 3.02 3.53
CA LEU A 43 6.15 2.03 4.57
C LEU A 43 7.10 0.94 4.06
N HIS A 44 6.87 0.42 2.86
CA HIS A 44 7.73 -0.58 2.23
C HIS A 44 9.13 -0.03 1.95
N ALA A 45 9.25 1.24 1.54
CA ALA A 45 10.52 1.92 1.37
C ALA A 45 11.26 2.11 2.71
N ALA A 46 10.56 2.55 3.76
CA ALA A 46 11.12 2.72 5.10
C ALA A 46 11.64 1.39 5.68
N PHE A 47 10.88 0.31 5.54
CA PHE A 47 11.32 -1.02 5.99
C PHE A 47 12.49 -1.58 5.18
N ARG A 48 12.65 -1.20 3.91
CA ARG A 48 13.84 -1.57 3.11
C ARG A 48 15.10 -0.85 3.61
N MET A 49 14.97 0.38 4.11
CA MET A 49 16.08 1.14 4.70
C MET A 49 16.46 0.65 6.10
N LEU A 50 15.47 0.22 6.90
CA LEU A 50 15.71 -0.49 8.15
C LEU A 50 16.28 -1.88 7.82
N ASN A 51 17.60 -2.05 7.86
CA ASN A 51 18.26 -3.34 7.69
C ASN A 51 17.90 -4.29 8.85
N LEU A 52 16.70 -4.88 8.80
CA LEU A 52 16.12 -5.73 9.83
C LEU A 52 17.03 -6.97 10.00
N ARG A 53 17.72 -7.06 11.14
CA ARG A 53 18.44 -8.29 11.56
C ARG A 53 17.50 -9.37 12.11
N ASN A 54 16.19 -9.12 12.14
CA ASN A 54 15.19 -10.00 12.73
C ASN A 54 14.44 -10.80 11.65
N ASP A 55 14.58 -12.12 11.65
CA ASP A 55 13.97 -13.03 10.67
C ASP A 55 12.44 -13.05 10.70
N PHE A 56 11.82 -12.82 11.87
CA PHE A 56 10.36 -12.75 11.97
C PHE A 56 9.81 -11.52 11.23
N LEU A 57 10.46 -10.37 11.42
CA LEU A 57 10.10 -9.14 10.73
C LEU A 57 10.38 -9.23 9.23
N ARG A 58 11.43 -9.93 8.80
CA ARG A 58 11.69 -10.20 7.38
C ARG A 58 10.58 -11.02 6.73
N LYS A 59 10.13 -12.11 7.36
CA LYS A 59 9.00 -12.91 6.85
C LYS A 59 7.71 -12.10 6.74
N LYS A 60 7.44 -11.24 7.73
CA LYS A 60 6.28 -10.34 7.69
C LYS A 60 6.42 -9.23 6.64
N PHE A 61 7.61 -8.70 6.46
CA PHE A 61 7.90 -7.76 5.39
C PHE A 61 7.74 -8.40 4.01
N ASP A 62 8.17 -9.66 3.83
CA ASP A 62 7.95 -10.39 2.58
C ASP A 62 6.46 -10.59 2.27
N SER A 63 5.58 -10.65 3.27
CA SER A 63 4.13 -10.66 3.05
C SER A 63 3.58 -9.30 2.58
N LEU A 64 4.20 -8.19 3.01
CA LEU A 64 3.76 -6.82 2.68
C LEU A 64 3.75 -6.56 1.18
N LYS A 65 4.68 -7.15 0.42
CA LYS A 65 4.73 -6.99 -1.04
C LYS A 65 3.46 -7.51 -1.74
N TYR A 66 2.86 -8.57 -1.19
CA TYR A 66 1.63 -9.15 -1.74
C TYR A 66 0.42 -8.30 -1.36
N ASP A 67 0.40 -7.76 -0.15
CA ASP A 67 -0.63 -6.82 0.30
C ASP A 67 -0.61 -5.54 -0.54
N LEU A 68 0.59 -4.99 -0.80
CA LEU A 68 0.81 -3.83 -1.66
C LEU A 68 0.30 -4.10 -3.08
N LYS A 69 0.69 -5.22 -3.69
CA LYS A 69 0.24 -5.61 -5.02
C LYS A 69 -1.28 -5.72 -5.11
N ARG A 70 -1.93 -6.28 -4.08
CA ARG A 70 -3.39 -6.40 -4.03
C ARG A 70 -4.08 -5.04 -3.97
N VAL A 71 -3.56 -4.10 -3.19
CA VAL A 71 -4.11 -2.72 -3.12
C VAL A 71 -3.88 -1.98 -4.44
N GLU A 72 -2.72 -2.17 -5.06
CA GLU A 72 -2.38 -1.60 -6.35
C GLU A 72 -3.32 -2.11 -7.46
N GLU A 73 -3.57 -3.42 -7.53
CA GLU A 73 -4.55 -4.01 -8.46
C GLU A 73 -5.95 -3.40 -8.28
N VAL A 74 -6.42 -3.24 -7.04
CA VAL A 74 -7.72 -2.59 -6.76
C VAL A 74 -7.74 -1.14 -7.23
N TYR A 75 -6.66 -0.39 -7.01
CA TYR A 75 -6.56 1.00 -7.45
C TYR A 75 -6.52 1.13 -8.99
N TYR A 76 -5.79 0.24 -9.67
CA TYR A 76 -5.80 0.19 -11.14
C TYR A 76 -7.19 -0.12 -11.68
N ASP A 77 -7.88 -1.12 -11.11
CA ASP A 77 -9.24 -1.49 -11.50
C ASP A 77 -10.21 -0.31 -11.37
N MET A 78 -10.04 0.54 -10.38
CA MET A 78 -10.85 1.75 -10.23
C MET A 78 -10.51 2.83 -11.24
N LYS A 79 -9.22 3.06 -11.51
CA LYS A 79 -8.76 4.03 -12.50
C LYS A 79 -9.29 3.68 -13.89
N ILE A 80 -9.19 2.43 -14.31
CA ILE A 80 -9.63 2.00 -15.66
C ILE A 80 -11.17 2.03 -15.80
N ARG A 81 -11.91 1.77 -14.71
CA ARG A 81 -13.38 1.76 -14.73
C ARG A 81 -14.00 3.16 -14.63
N HIS A 82 -13.20 4.22 -14.57
CA HIS A 82 -13.64 5.62 -14.40
C HIS A 82 -14.55 5.81 -13.16
N LEU A 83 -14.42 4.96 -12.13
CA LEU A 83 -15.17 5.15 -10.87
C LEU A 83 -14.65 6.38 -10.09
N ALA A 84 -13.43 6.81 -10.38
CA ALA A 84 -12.90 8.12 -10.01
C ALA A 84 -13.29 9.16 -11.06
N ASN A 85 -14.57 9.52 -11.15
CA ASN A 85 -14.99 10.71 -11.89
C ASN A 85 -14.45 11.96 -11.16
N GLY A 86 -13.24 12.37 -11.53
CA GLY A 86 -12.54 13.53 -10.98
C GLY A 86 -11.10 13.70 -11.47
N ASP A 87 -10.39 12.62 -11.84
CA ASP A 87 -8.98 12.69 -12.27
C ASP A 87 -8.84 12.69 -13.80
N SER A 88 -9.60 13.53 -14.50
CA SER A 88 -9.32 13.86 -15.91
C SER A 88 -8.23 14.93 -16.03
N ALA A 89 -7.12 14.79 -15.29
CA ALA A 89 -5.88 15.54 -15.50
C ALA A 89 -4.81 15.03 -14.52
N GLU A 90 -3.61 14.79 -15.06
CA GLU A 90 -2.34 14.65 -14.31
C GLU A 90 -2.07 13.31 -13.60
N ASP A 91 -1.49 12.38 -14.36
CA ASP A 91 -0.12 11.91 -14.06
C ASP A 91 0.53 11.45 -15.37
N ASN A 92 1.20 12.39 -16.03
CA ASN A 92 2.06 12.10 -17.18
C ASN A 92 3.22 11.23 -16.69
N GLY A 93 3.44 10.13 -17.40
CA GLY A 93 4.53 9.20 -17.11
C GLY A 93 5.87 9.89 -16.96
N THR A 94 6.65 9.41 -15.99
CA THR A 94 8.10 9.41 -16.13
C THR A 94 8.49 7.99 -16.52
N GLN A 95 8.62 7.80 -17.83
CA GLN A 95 9.32 6.68 -18.44
C GLN A 95 10.74 6.60 -17.84
N GLY A 96 11.23 5.38 -17.65
CA GLY A 96 12.65 5.18 -17.54
C GLY A 96 13.35 5.68 -18.80
N GLN A 97 14.49 6.35 -18.62
CA GLN A 97 15.59 6.36 -19.57
C GLN A 97 16.86 6.89 -18.89
N SER A 98 17.98 6.29 -19.33
CA SER A 98 19.40 6.49 -19.00
C SER A 98 19.95 5.68 -17.84
#